data_AF-A0A3C1MRL5-F1
#
_entry.id   AF-A0A3C1MRL5-F1
#
_cell.length_a   1.000
_cell.length_b   1.000
_cell.length_c   1.000
_cell.angle_alpha   90.00
_cell.angle_beta   90.00
_cell.angle_gamma   90.00
#
_symmetry.space_group_name_H-M   'P 1'
#
loop_
_entity.id
_entity.type
_entity.pdbx_description
1 polymer ?
#
loop_
_entity_poly.entity_id
_entity_poly.type
_entity_poly.pdbx_seq_one_letter_code
_entity_poly.pdbx_strand_id
1 'polypeptide(L)'
;MAIAAFVALILFTYAQSDPGWSHSGKGQVANLGGTLGAYLADILLSLFGLSTWWWVVLGLYGSWWGYRRLEQGQPADRRPLYIRSAGFVLLLLSSTGLEAQRLHSLQVALPEHPGGIIGAISGDAMTHLLGFTGGSLTLLILMAVGFSLFTGISWLAVAEKTGEYQERFWAWALLTWENRRERRVGQAATQKRDEVVLEEKRRTEHRAPVVIETPPPTIIQSERVQVEKQVPLFSEMPDSPLPPLHLLDAATVHVESLSPETLEFTSRLIERKLAEFNVQAHVVAALPGPVITRYEIEPASGVKGSQIVNLAKDLARALSVVSIR
;
A
#
# COMPACT_ATOMS: atom_id res chain seq x y z
N MET A 1 29.44 -15.24 -23.38
CA MET A 1 28.62 -16.11 -22.52
C MET A 1 28.97 -17.59 -22.60
N ALA A 2 28.84 -18.26 -23.76
CA ALA A 2 28.97 -19.72 -23.84
C ALA A 2 30.29 -20.29 -23.27
N ILE A 3 31.43 -19.65 -23.59
CA ILE A 3 32.75 -20.04 -23.06
C ILE A 3 32.80 -19.88 -21.53
N ALA A 4 32.27 -18.78 -20.99
CA ALA A 4 32.25 -18.52 -19.55
C ALA A 4 31.35 -19.53 -18.81
N ALA A 5 30.19 -19.86 -19.38
CA ALA A 5 29.28 -20.86 -18.85
C ALA A 5 29.88 -22.26 -18.90
N PHE A 6 30.60 -22.59 -19.98
CA PHE A 6 31.34 -23.85 -20.09
C PHE A 6 32.45 -23.94 -19.02
N VAL A 7 33.27 -22.89 -18.86
CA VAL A 7 34.30 -22.84 -17.81
C VAL A 7 33.68 -22.94 -16.41
N ALA A 8 32.57 -22.26 -16.14
CA ALA A 8 31.88 -22.37 -14.85
C ALA A 8 31.34 -23.80 -14.60
N LEU A 9 30.78 -24.43 -15.64
CA LEU A 9 30.25 -25.79 -15.57
C LEU A 9 31.36 -26.80 -15.25
N ILE A 10 32.49 -26.75 -15.95
CA ILE A 10 33.60 -27.70 -15.72
C ILE A 10 34.24 -27.52 -14.34
N LEU A 11 34.28 -26.29 -13.80
CA LEU A 11 34.80 -26.02 -12.46
C LEU A 11 33.82 -26.48 -11.37
N PHE A 12 32.52 -26.28 -11.59
CA PHE A 12 31.50 -26.69 -10.64
C PHE A 12 31.35 -28.22 -10.57
N THR A 13 31.52 -28.90 -11.70
CA THR A 13 31.49 -30.36 -11.78
C THR A 13 32.88 -30.99 -11.71
N TYR A 14 33.86 -30.29 -11.11
CA TYR A 14 35.19 -30.85 -10.90
C TYR A 14 35.14 -31.95 -9.83
N ALA A 15 35.76 -33.10 -10.14
CA ALA A 15 35.96 -34.19 -9.21
C ALA A 15 37.41 -34.67 -9.28
N GLN A 16 38.05 -34.87 -8.12
CA GLN A 16 39.44 -35.33 -8.04
C GLN A 16 39.63 -36.77 -8.57
N SER A 17 38.54 -37.53 -8.72
CA SER A 17 38.53 -38.87 -9.33
C SER A 17 38.68 -38.86 -10.85
N ASP A 18 38.45 -37.71 -11.50
CA ASP A 18 38.50 -37.59 -12.95
C ASP A 18 39.94 -37.57 -13.47
N PRO A 19 40.18 -38.01 -14.72
CA PRO A 19 41.51 -37.93 -15.33
C PRO A 19 41.92 -36.48 -15.56
N GLY A 20 43.11 -36.14 -15.07
CA GLY A 20 43.66 -34.79 -15.14
C GLY A 20 45.18 -34.78 -15.35
N TRP A 21 45.75 -33.59 -15.32
CA TRP A 21 47.20 -33.37 -15.37
C TRP A 21 47.88 -33.79 -14.06
N SER A 22 47.22 -33.52 -12.93
CA SER A 22 47.70 -33.82 -11.57
C SER A 22 47.34 -35.22 -11.09
N HIS A 23 46.27 -35.82 -11.64
CA HIS A 23 45.74 -37.11 -11.20
C HIS A 23 45.46 -38.06 -12.36
N SER A 24 45.91 -39.31 -12.23
CA SER A 24 45.55 -40.39 -13.15
C SER A 24 44.18 -40.95 -12.72
N GLY A 25 43.13 -40.45 -13.36
CA GLY A 25 41.75 -40.87 -13.07
C GLY A 25 41.51 -42.33 -13.44
N LYS A 26 40.77 -43.05 -12.58
CA LYS A 26 40.33 -44.43 -12.81
C LYS A 26 38.80 -44.45 -12.88
N GLY A 27 38.24 -44.57 -14.08
CA GLY A 27 36.79 -44.77 -14.27
C GLY A 27 36.14 -43.81 -15.27
N GLN A 28 34.81 -43.72 -15.18
CA GLN A 28 33.99 -42.85 -16.03
C GLN A 28 34.08 -41.40 -15.52
N VAL A 29 34.27 -40.45 -16.45
CA VAL A 29 34.42 -39.03 -16.13
C VAL A 29 33.11 -38.46 -15.57
N ALA A 30 33.18 -37.87 -14.37
CA ALA A 30 32.05 -37.22 -13.71
C ALA A 30 31.83 -35.79 -14.21
N ASN A 31 32.88 -35.11 -14.68
CA ASN A 31 32.79 -33.77 -15.24
C ASN A 31 31.85 -33.70 -16.45
N LEU A 32 30.86 -32.80 -16.39
CA LEU A 32 29.88 -32.61 -17.46
C LEU A 32 30.50 -32.03 -18.75
N GLY A 33 31.70 -31.44 -18.67
CA GLY A 33 32.50 -31.05 -19.85
C GLY A 33 33.26 -32.21 -20.50
N GLY A 34 33.05 -33.44 -20.04
CA GLY A 34 33.76 -34.64 -20.51
C GLY A 34 35.23 -34.64 -20.12
N THR A 35 36.02 -35.45 -20.82
CA THR A 35 37.47 -35.58 -20.57
C THR A 35 38.20 -34.25 -20.73
N LEU A 36 37.93 -33.51 -21.80
CA LEU A 36 38.53 -32.20 -22.05
C LEU A 36 38.21 -31.20 -20.93
N GLY A 37 36.96 -31.20 -20.44
CA GLY A 37 36.53 -30.36 -19.32
C GLY A 37 37.26 -30.72 -18.02
N ALA A 38 37.43 -32.01 -17.73
CA ALA A 38 38.17 -32.48 -16.56
C ALA A 38 39.65 -32.04 -16.60
N TYR A 39 40.35 -32.24 -17.72
CA TYR A 39 41.73 -31.78 -17.88
C TYR A 39 41.86 -30.26 -17.78
N LEU A 40 40.95 -29.50 -18.39
CA LEU A 40 40.99 -28.05 -18.36
C LEU A 40 40.73 -27.50 -16.95
N ALA A 41 39.73 -28.07 -16.25
CA ALA A 41 39.43 -27.69 -14.87
C ALA A 41 40.62 -28.03 -13.95
N ASP A 42 41.21 -29.21 -14.11
CA ASP A 42 42.37 -29.63 -13.33
C ASP A 42 43.57 -28.68 -13.51
N ILE A 43 43.96 -28.38 -14.77
CA ILE A 43 45.06 -27.46 -15.06
C ILE A 43 44.80 -26.07 -14.48
N LEU A 44 43.58 -25.54 -14.67
CA LEU A 44 43.26 -24.20 -14.19
C LEU A 44 43.28 -24.14 -12.66
N LEU A 45 42.67 -25.12 -11.98
CA LEU A 45 42.65 -25.20 -10.51
C LEU A 45 44.04 -25.47 -9.94
N SER A 46 44.89 -26.27 -10.60
CA SER A 46 46.28 -26.46 -10.17
C SER A 46 47.11 -25.18 -10.31
N LEU A 47 46.92 -24.40 -11.38
CA LEU A 47 47.69 -23.18 -11.61
C LEU A 47 47.24 -22.00 -10.74
N PHE A 48 45.93 -21.75 -10.66
CA PHE A 48 45.35 -20.55 -10.06
C PHE A 48 44.50 -20.84 -8.80
N GLY A 49 44.24 -22.10 -8.44
CA GLY A 49 43.41 -22.42 -7.29
C GLY A 49 42.00 -21.83 -7.40
N LEU A 50 41.53 -21.21 -6.32
CA LEU A 50 40.22 -20.55 -6.23
C LEU A 50 40.12 -19.33 -7.15
N SER A 51 41.23 -18.63 -7.40
CA SER A 51 41.28 -17.51 -8.33
C SER A 51 40.93 -17.89 -9.77
N THR A 52 40.83 -19.18 -10.10
CA THR A 52 40.31 -19.66 -11.38
C THR A 52 38.92 -19.09 -11.71
N TRP A 53 38.10 -18.84 -10.70
CA TRP A 53 36.77 -18.24 -10.87
C TRP A 53 36.80 -16.83 -11.48
N TRP A 54 37.92 -16.11 -11.38
CA TRP A 54 38.09 -14.82 -12.08
C TRP A 54 38.02 -14.95 -13.61
N TRP A 55 38.34 -16.11 -14.19
CA TRP A 55 38.16 -16.36 -15.62
C TRP A 55 36.68 -16.40 -16.01
N VAL A 56 35.83 -16.95 -15.15
CA VAL A 56 34.36 -16.92 -15.32
C VAL A 56 33.86 -15.48 -15.22
N VAL A 57 34.31 -14.74 -14.20
CA VAL A 57 33.97 -13.32 -14.03
C VAL A 57 34.38 -12.50 -15.25
N LEU A 58 35.58 -12.72 -15.80
CA LEU A 58 36.05 -12.05 -17.01
C LEU A 58 35.15 -12.36 -18.21
N GLY A 59 34.75 -13.62 -18.39
CA GLY A 59 33.88 -14.02 -19.48
C GLY A 59 32.47 -13.42 -19.39
N LEU A 60 31.91 -13.32 -18.18
CA LEU A 60 30.63 -12.66 -17.92
C LEU A 60 30.74 -11.14 -18.11
N TYR A 61 31.77 -10.51 -17.53
CA TYR A 61 32.03 -9.07 -17.66
C TYR A 61 32.25 -8.67 -19.11
N GLY A 62 33.06 -9.41 -19.87
CA GLY A 62 33.31 -9.16 -21.29
C GLY A 62 32.03 -9.27 -22.12
N SER A 63 31.13 -10.20 -21.77
CA SER A 63 29.84 -10.34 -22.46
C SER A 63 28.86 -9.21 -22.12
N TRP A 64 28.78 -8.82 -20.84
CA TRP A 64 27.98 -7.68 -20.40
C TRP A 64 28.47 -6.37 -21.04
N TRP A 65 29.78 -6.17 -21.08
CA TRP A 65 30.40 -5.01 -21.73
C TRP A 65 30.18 -5.01 -23.24
N GLY A 66 30.32 -6.17 -23.91
CA GLY A 66 30.03 -6.32 -25.33
C GLY A 66 28.57 -6.02 -25.68
N TYR A 67 27.63 -6.48 -24.84
CA TYR A 67 26.20 -6.20 -25.00
C TYR A 67 25.87 -4.71 -24.83
N ARG A 68 26.41 -4.06 -23.79
CA ARG A 68 26.24 -2.61 -23.59
C ARG A 68 26.81 -1.77 -24.73
N ARG A 69 27.93 -2.22 -25.33
CA ARG A 69 28.51 -1.55 -26.49
C ARG A 69 27.60 -1.59 -27.72
N LEU A 70 26.84 -2.68 -27.90
CA LEU A 70 25.89 -2.84 -29.00
C LEU A 70 24.63 -1.99 -28.79
N GLU A 71 24.11 -1.92 -27.56
CA GLU A 71 22.88 -1.15 -27.26
C GLU A 71 23.08 0.37 -27.23
N GLN A 72 24.22 0.87 -26.72
CA GLN A 72 24.37 2.30 -26.42
C GLN A 72 25.15 3.09 -27.46
N GLY A 73 25.72 2.45 -28.49
CA GLY A 73 26.43 3.09 -29.61
C GLY A 73 27.70 3.88 -29.25
N GLN A 74 27.93 4.19 -27.98
CA GLN A 74 29.10 4.88 -27.44
C GLN A 74 29.84 3.97 -26.47
N PRO A 75 31.17 3.82 -26.60
CA PRO A 75 31.95 3.07 -25.62
C PRO A 75 31.96 3.85 -24.30
N ALA A 76 31.35 3.27 -23.26
CA ALA A 76 31.34 3.81 -21.89
C ALA A 76 32.75 4.00 -21.31
N ASP A 77 33.77 3.38 -21.90
CA ASP A 77 35.14 3.42 -21.40
C ASP A 77 36.15 3.30 -22.56
N ARG A 78 36.98 4.33 -22.75
CA ARG A 78 37.95 4.48 -23.86
C ARG A 78 39.29 3.78 -23.62
N ARG A 79 39.46 3.11 -22.47
CA ARG A 79 40.69 2.42 -22.13
C ARG A 79 41.01 1.33 -23.15
N PRO A 80 42.26 1.26 -23.62
CA PRO A 80 42.67 0.22 -24.55
C PRO A 80 42.69 -1.15 -23.87
N LEU A 81 42.49 -2.20 -24.66
CA LEU A 81 42.38 -3.58 -24.18
C LEU A 81 43.63 -4.06 -23.41
N TYR A 82 44.82 -3.54 -23.75
CA TYR A 82 46.06 -3.90 -23.05
C TYR A 82 46.08 -3.42 -21.59
N ILE A 83 45.50 -2.24 -21.27
CA ILE A 83 45.42 -1.75 -19.88
C ILE A 83 44.47 -2.63 -19.07
N ARG A 84 43.33 -3.02 -19.65
CA ARG A 84 42.35 -3.88 -18.99
C ARG A 84 42.89 -5.29 -18.75
N SER A 85 43.56 -5.86 -19.75
CA SER A 85 44.19 -7.18 -19.61
C SER A 85 45.37 -7.15 -18.63
N ALA A 86 46.19 -6.09 -18.63
CA ALA A 86 47.21 -5.90 -17.60
C ALA A 86 46.61 -5.79 -16.19
N GLY A 87 45.51 -5.03 -16.04
CA GLY A 87 44.76 -4.94 -14.79
C GLY A 87 44.21 -6.30 -14.33
N PHE A 88 43.68 -7.10 -15.26
CA PHE A 88 43.19 -8.45 -14.96
C PHE A 88 44.33 -9.40 -14.55
N VAL A 89 45.46 -9.38 -15.24
CA VAL A 89 46.63 -10.20 -14.87
C VAL A 89 47.14 -9.79 -13.49
N LEU A 90 47.23 -8.48 -13.20
CA LEU A 90 47.62 -8.00 -11.88
C LEU A 90 46.62 -8.46 -10.80
N LEU A 91 45.32 -8.38 -11.08
CA LEU A 91 44.26 -8.86 -10.19
C LEU A 91 44.42 -10.36 -9.91
N LEU A 92 44.61 -11.16 -10.96
CA LEU A 92 44.74 -12.62 -10.86
C LEU A 92 45.99 -13.03 -10.07
N LEU A 93 47.15 -12.42 -10.35
CA LEU A 93 48.39 -12.68 -9.63
C LEU A 93 48.32 -12.26 -8.16
N SER A 94 47.65 -11.15 -7.87
CA SER A 94 47.47 -10.67 -6.50
C SER A 94 46.49 -11.54 -5.71
N SER A 95 45.38 -11.96 -6.34
CA SER A 95 44.37 -12.85 -5.75
C SER A 95 44.96 -14.22 -5.42
N THR A 96 45.66 -14.84 -6.39
CA THR A 96 46.32 -16.14 -6.18
C THR A 96 47.34 -16.10 -5.04
N GLY A 97 48.18 -15.05 -4.98
CA GLY A 97 49.15 -14.88 -3.90
C GLY A 97 48.51 -14.66 -2.53
N LEU A 98 47.43 -13.88 -2.48
CA LEU A 98 46.70 -13.61 -1.24
C LEU A 98 46.00 -14.89 -0.73
N GLU A 99 45.41 -15.67 -1.63
CA GLU A 99 44.78 -16.96 -1.33
C GLU A 99 45.80 -17.96 -0.79
N ALA A 100 46.99 -18.05 -1.39
CA ALA A 100 48.07 -18.90 -0.89
C ALA A 100 48.52 -18.54 0.53
N GLN A 101 48.62 -17.23 0.84
CA GLN A 101 49.03 -16.77 2.17
C GLN A 101 47.94 -16.87 3.24
N ARG A 102 46.67 -16.64 2.91
CA ARG A 102 45.59 -16.48 3.91
C ARG A 102 44.63 -17.63 3.97
N LEU A 103 44.44 -18.36 2.88
CA LEU A 103 43.49 -19.47 2.83
C LEU A 103 44.18 -20.83 2.99
N HIS A 104 45.44 -20.88 3.41
CA HIS A 104 46.17 -22.15 3.62
C HIS A 104 45.47 -23.12 4.59
N SER A 105 44.58 -22.64 5.45
CA SER A 105 43.82 -23.45 6.42
C SER A 105 42.51 -24.03 5.87
N LEU A 106 42.07 -23.59 4.68
CA LEU A 106 40.85 -24.07 4.05
C LEU A 106 41.06 -25.47 3.46
N GLN A 107 40.35 -26.45 4.02
CA GLN A 107 40.33 -27.83 3.53
C GLN A 107 39.33 -27.97 2.38
N VAL A 108 39.63 -27.34 1.24
CA VAL A 108 38.86 -27.52 0.01
C VAL A 108 39.50 -28.66 -0.80
N ALA A 109 38.68 -29.53 -1.38
CA ALA A 109 39.13 -30.61 -2.27
C ALA A 109 39.61 -30.03 -3.62
N LEU A 110 40.78 -29.41 -3.60
CA LEU A 110 41.49 -28.89 -4.76
C LEU A 110 42.71 -29.77 -5.02
N PRO A 111 43.19 -29.86 -6.28
CA PRO A 111 44.39 -30.63 -6.60
C PRO A 111 45.64 -30.09 -5.90
N GLU A 112 45.68 -28.79 -5.63
CA GLU A 112 46.76 -28.08 -4.96
C GLU A 112 46.21 -27.13 -3.87
N HIS A 113 47.09 -26.34 -3.24
CA HIS A 113 46.70 -25.29 -2.29
C HIS A 113 45.72 -24.27 -2.89
N PRO A 114 44.93 -23.55 -2.07
CA PRO A 114 43.88 -22.63 -2.55
C PRO A 114 44.33 -21.52 -3.50
N GLY A 115 45.61 -21.14 -3.51
CA GLY A 115 46.17 -20.17 -4.47
C GLY A 115 46.85 -20.79 -5.72
N GLY A 116 46.87 -22.12 -5.83
CA GLY A 116 47.57 -22.84 -6.88
C GLY A 116 49.09 -22.65 -6.86
N ILE A 117 49.76 -23.17 -7.89
CA ILE A 117 51.22 -23.09 -8.05
C ILE A 117 51.68 -21.62 -8.19
N ILE A 118 50.94 -20.81 -8.96
CA ILE A 118 51.31 -19.41 -9.20
C ILE A 118 51.18 -18.59 -7.91
N GLY A 119 50.12 -18.82 -7.14
CA GLY A 119 49.90 -18.15 -5.86
C GLY A 119 50.93 -18.54 -4.81
N ALA A 120 51.36 -19.79 -4.78
CA ALA A 120 52.44 -20.23 -3.90
C ALA A 120 53.73 -19.46 -4.19
N ILE A 121 54.12 -19.34 -5.46
CA ILE A 121 55.33 -18.60 -5.86
C ILE A 121 55.19 -17.10 -5.55
N SER A 122 54.07 -16.47 -5.92
CA SER A 122 53.88 -15.03 -5.71
C SER A 122 53.72 -14.67 -4.23
N GLY A 123 52.99 -15.48 -3.48
CA GLY A 123 52.78 -15.33 -2.04
C GLY A 123 54.05 -15.56 -1.24
N ASP A 124 54.85 -16.56 -1.58
CA ASP A 124 56.15 -16.81 -0.94
C ASP A 124 57.13 -15.66 -1.23
N ALA A 125 57.22 -15.21 -2.50
CA ALA A 125 58.02 -14.04 -2.87
C ALA A 125 57.65 -12.78 -2.08
N MET A 126 56.34 -12.49 -1.93
CA MET A 126 55.89 -11.33 -1.13
C MET A 126 56.19 -11.49 0.36
N THR A 127 56.08 -12.71 0.90
CA THR A 127 56.44 -13.01 2.29
C THR A 127 57.93 -12.80 2.53
N HIS A 128 58.78 -13.25 1.61
CA HIS A 128 60.22 -13.07 1.70
C HIS A 128 60.65 -11.61 1.57
N LEU A 129 60.00 -10.82 0.72
CA LEU A 129 60.36 -9.43 0.48
C LEU A 129 59.84 -8.46 1.56
N LEU A 130 58.61 -8.65 2.04
CA LEU A 130 57.90 -7.66 2.88
C LEU A 130 57.41 -8.24 4.21
N GLY A 131 57.70 -9.51 4.49
CA GLY A 131 57.13 -10.26 5.61
C GLY A 131 55.69 -10.70 5.34
N PHE A 132 55.16 -11.60 6.18
CA PHE A 132 53.83 -12.16 6.01
C PHE A 132 52.72 -11.08 6.02
N THR A 133 52.74 -10.19 7.01
CA THR A 133 51.73 -9.12 7.12
C THR A 133 51.89 -8.08 6.02
N GLY A 134 53.12 -7.61 5.76
CA GLY A 134 53.40 -6.61 4.73
C GLY A 134 53.07 -7.12 3.33
N GLY A 135 53.49 -8.34 3.00
CA GLY A 135 53.17 -9.01 1.74
C GLY A 135 51.67 -9.14 1.52
N SER A 136 50.91 -9.55 2.54
CA SER A 136 49.45 -9.66 2.42
C SER A 136 48.76 -8.31 2.19
N LEU A 137 49.21 -7.24 2.84
CA LEU A 137 48.69 -5.89 2.62
C LEU A 137 49.02 -5.37 1.22
N THR A 138 50.25 -5.60 0.75
CA THR A 138 50.67 -5.21 -0.60
C THR A 138 49.88 -5.97 -1.67
N LEU A 139 49.69 -7.28 -1.52
CA LEU A 139 48.85 -8.07 -2.42
C LEU A 139 47.40 -7.58 -2.43
N LEU A 140 46.85 -7.19 -1.28
CA LEU A 140 45.50 -6.62 -1.20
C LEU A 140 45.41 -5.29 -1.97
N ILE A 141 46.41 -4.40 -1.82
CA ILE A 141 46.47 -3.14 -2.56
C ILE A 141 46.61 -3.38 -4.06
N LEU A 142 47.50 -4.29 -4.48
CA LEU A 142 47.68 -4.65 -5.90
C LEU A 142 46.42 -5.29 -6.49
N MET A 143 45.71 -6.12 -5.72
CA MET A 143 44.41 -6.66 -6.09
C MET A 143 43.38 -5.54 -6.29
N ALA A 144 43.33 -4.57 -5.38
CA ALA A 144 42.44 -3.41 -5.48
C ALA A 144 42.76 -2.50 -6.68
N VAL A 145 44.04 -2.31 -7.00
CA VAL A 145 44.50 -1.58 -8.19
C VAL A 145 44.17 -2.36 -9.47
N GLY A 146 44.45 -3.67 -9.49
CA GLY A 146 44.11 -4.56 -10.60
C GLY A 146 42.61 -4.57 -10.91
N PHE A 147 41.77 -4.63 -9.87
CA PHE A 147 40.32 -4.54 -10.00
C PHE A 147 39.87 -3.22 -10.62
N SER A 148 40.44 -2.10 -10.17
CA SER A 148 40.15 -0.76 -10.70
C SER A 148 40.57 -0.61 -12.17
N LEU A 149 41.75 -1.12 -12.54
CA LEU A 149 42.23 -1.11 -13.93
C LEU A 149 41.40 -2.02 -14.85
N PHE A 150 40.93 -3.17 -14.35
CA PHE A 150 40.14 -4.13 -15.09
C PHE A 150 38.68 -3.67 -15.31
N THR A 151 37.98 -3.31 -14.24
CA THR A 151 36.56 -2.91 -14.29
C THR A 151 36.38 -1.47 -14.72
N GLY A 152 37.40 -0.65 -14.51
CA GLY A 152 37.37 0.77 -14.73
C GLY A 152 36.66 1.59 -13.67
N ILE A 153 36.23 0.96 -12.58
CA ILE A 153 35.51 1.58 -11.47
C ILE A 153 36.53 2.14 -10.47
N SER A 154 36.37 3.41 -10.10
CA SER A 154 37.19 4.03 -9.05
C SER A 154 36.70 3.60 -7.66
N TRP A 155 37.63 3.45 -6.71
CA TRP A 155 37.28 3.17 -5.31
C TRP A 155 36.45 4.28 -4.68
N LEU A 156 36.60 5.52 -5.14
CA LEU A 156 35.73 6.63 -4.76
C LEU A 156 34.28 6.37 -5.20
N ALA A 157 34.06 5.95 -6.44
CA ALA A 157 32.72 5.63 -6.92
C ALA A 157 32.10 4.42 -6.18
N VAL A 158 32.92 3.44 -5.78
CA VAL A 158 32.47 2.35 -4.91
C VAL A 158 32.04 2.92 -3.55
N ALA A 159 32.87 3.75 -2.92
CA ALA A 159 32.58 4.37 -1.63
C ALA A 159 31.30 5.22 -1.68
N GLU A 160 31.15 6.07 -2.69
CA GLU A 160 29.94 6.89 -2.89
C GLU A 160 28.69 6.03 -3.08
N LYS A 161 28.74 5.00 -3.94
CA LYS A 161 27.60 4.09 -4.12
C LYS A 161 27.27 3.32 -2.85
N THR A 162 28.28 2.84 -2.11
CA THR A 162 28.03 2.16 -0.84
C THR A 162 27.41 3.10 0.18
N GLY A 163 27.84 4.37 0.21
CA GLY A 163 27.24 5.42 1.04
C GLY A 163 25.78 5.69 0.66
N GLU A 164 25.50 5.82 -0.64
CA GLU A 164 24.14 6.00 -1.15
C GLU A 164 23.23 4.81 -0.81
N TYR A 165 23.71 3.58 -0.97
CA TYR A 165 22.97 2.38 -0.56
C TYR A 165 22.70 2.37 0.95
N GLN A 166 23.70 2.73 1.76
CA GLN A 166 23.57 2.78 3.21
C GLN A 166 22.55 3.84 3.64
N GLU A 167 22.61 5.04 3.04
CA GLU A 167 21.67 6.12 3.30
C GLU A 167 20.25 5.73 2.90
N ARG A 168 20.07 5.16 1.71
CA ARG A 168 18.75 4.68 1.24
C ARG A 168 18.20 3.58 2.13
N PHE A 169 19.04 2.65 2.57
CA PHE A 169 18.64 1.58 3.48
C PHE A 169 18.22 2.15 4.84
N TRP A 170 19.00 3.10 5.37
CA TRP A 170 18.68 3.77 6.64
C TRP A 170 17.38 4.58 6.56
N ALA A 171 17.21 5.36 5.49
CA ALA A 171 15.98 6.10 5.21
C ALA A 171 14.78 5.16 5.07
N TRP A 172 14.93 4.06 4.33
CA TRP A 172 13.88 3.03 4.22
C TRP A 172 13.54 2.42 5.59
N ALA A 173 14.54 2.08 6.42
CA ALA A 173 14.33 1.50 7.73
C ALA A 173 13.59 2.47 8.67
N LEU A 174 13.97 3.75 8.68
CA LEU A 174 13.31 4.79 9.46
C LEU A 174 11.87 5.02 8.99
N LEU A 175 11.66 5.23 7.69
CA LEU A 175 10.33 5.45 7.12
C LEU A 175 9.42 4.24 7.32
N THR A 176 9.93 3.02 7.19
CA THR A 176 9.12 1.81 7.47
C THR A 176 8.76 1.69 8.95
N TRP A 177 9.65 2.11 9.86
CA TRP A 177 9.37 2.14 11.28
C TRP A 177 8.31 3.20 11.64
N GLU A 178 8.45 4.42 11.13
CA GLU A 178 7.48 5.50 11.30
C GLU A 178 6.11 5.12 10.76
N ASN A 179 6.03 4.63 9.52
CA ASN A 179 4.78 4.16 8.91
C ASN A 179 4.12 3.04 9.73
N ARG A 180 4.89 2.13 10.33
CA ARG A 180 4.34 1.09 11.22
C ARG A 180 3.79 1.68 12.51
N ARG A 181 4.46 2.68 13.08
CA ARG A 181 3.99 3.38 14.28
C ARG A 181 2.71 4.15 13.99
N GLU A 182 2.65 4.89 12.90
CA GLU A 182 1.47 5.64 12.46
C GLU A 182 0.27 4.72 12.21
N ARG A 183 0.48 3.55 11.59
CA ARG A 183 -0.60 2.56 11.40
C ARG A 183 -1.20 2.09 12.72
N ARG A 184 -0.38 1.82 13.74
CA ARG A 184 -0.87 1.41 15.07
C ARG A 184 -1.65 2.52 15.75
N VAL A 185 -1.16 3.77 15.67
CA VAL A 185 -1.84 4.94 16.24
C VAL A 185 -3.16 5.21 15.50
N GLY A 186 -3.15 5.12 14.17
CA GLY A 186 -4.35 5.27 13.33
C GLY A 186 -5.41 4.21 13.63
N GLN A 187 -5.02 2.94 13.78
CA GLN A 187 -5.93 1.86 14.19
C GLN A 187 -6.54 2.10 15.57
N ALA A 188 -5.75 2.52 16.55
CA ALA A 188 -6.24 2.85 17.89
C ALA A 188 -7.21 4.05 17.86
N ALA A 189 -6.97 5.05 16.99
CA ALA A 189 -7.87 6.18 16.83
C ALA A 189 -9.19 5.80 16.15
N THR A 190 -9.16 4.90 15.16
CA THR A 190 -10.37 4.37 14.51
C THR A 190 -11.22 3.58 15.50
N GLN A 191 -10.61 2.69 16.30
CA GLN A 191 -11.32 1.91 17.33
C GLN A 191 -12.06 2.82 18.32
N LYS A 192 -11.41 3.88 18.82
CA LYS A 192 -12.05 4.84 19.72
C LYS A 192 -13.23 5.57 19.07
N ARG A 193 -13.14 5.90 17.77
CA ARG A 193 -14.25 6.54 17.04
C ARG A 193 -15.42 5.58 16.86
N ASP A 194 -15.14 4.33 16.52
CA ASP A 194 -16.16 3.29 16.33
C ASP A 194 -16.90 2.99 17.64
N GLU A 195 -16.19 2.96 18.77
CA GLU A 195 -16.78 2.84 20.12
C GLU A 195 -17.76 3.98 20.43
N VAL A 196 -17.37 5.24 20.17
CA VAL A 196 -18.25 6.41 20.39
C VAL A 196 -19.49 6.35 19.50
N VAL A 197 -19.35 5.97 18.23
CA VAL A 197 -20.48 5.85 17.29
C VAL A 197 -21.43 4.72 17.71
N LEU A 198 -20.89 3.58 18.18
CA LEU A 198 -21.69 2.48 18.71
C LEU A 198 -22.47 2.90 19.95
N GLU A 199 -21.86 3.71 20.83
CA GLU A 199 -22.50 4.24 22.02
C GLU A 199 -23.64 5.22 21.66
N GLU A 200 -23.43 6.12 20.70
CA GLU A 200 -24.49 6.99 20.16
C GLU A 200 -25.63 6.20 19.48
N LYS A 201 -25.31 5.16 18.71
CA LYS A 201 -26.33 4.28 18.11
C LYS A 201 -27.17 3.57 19.17
N ARG A 202 -26.54 2.99 20.19
CA ARG A 202 -27.24 2.36 21.32
C ARG A 202 -28.18 3.34 22.02
N ARG A 203 -27.75 4.59 22.21
CA ARG A 203 -28.57 5.66 22.79
C ARG A 203 -29.78 6.00 21.91
N THR A 204 -29.63 5.91 20.60
CA THR A 204 -30.69 6.22 19.63
C THR A 204 -31.72 5.08 19.54
N GLU A 205 -31.28 3.82 19.54
CA GLU A 205 -32.16 2.63 19.46
C GLU A 205 -33.08 2.47 20.68
N HIS A 206 -32.68 2.94 21.86
CA HIS A 206 -33.51 2.86 23.08
C HIS A 206 -34.63 3.90 23.17
N ARG A 207 -34.85 4.74 22.16
CA ARG A 207 -35.95 5.71 22.14
C ARG A 207 -37.25 5.06 21.65
N ALA A 208 -38.34 5.23 22.41
CA ALA A 208 -39.66 4.71 22.04
C ALA A 208 -40.19 5.39 20.75
N PRO A 209 -40.85 4.62 19.85
CA PRO A 209 -41.40 5.16 18.61
C PRO A 209 -42.57 6.13 18.87
N VAL A 210 -42.64 7.19 18.07
CA VAL A 210 -43.69 8.22 18.13
C VAL A 210 -45.03 7.62 17.71
N VAL A 211 -46.06 7.78 18.56
CA VAL A 211 -47.42 7.30 18.29
C VAL A 211 -48.17 8.37 17.49
N ILE A 212 -48.51 8.07 16.24
CA ILE A 212 -49.26 8.97 15.36
C ILE A 212 -50.71 8.45 15.28
N GLU A 213 -51.62 9.06 16.02
CA GLU A 213 -53.06 8.78 15.91
C GLU A 213 -53.68 9.64 14.82
N THR A 214 -54.10 9.02 13.72
CA THR A 214 -54.90 9.71 12.68
C THR A 214 -56.39 9.58 13.01
N PRO A 215 -57.11 10.68 13.30
CA PRO A 215 -58.56 10.60 13.45
C PRO A 215 -59.21 10.32 12.08
N PRO A 216 -60.13 9.35 11.97
CA PRO A 216 -60.83 9.09 10.72
C PRO A 216 -61.78 10.25 10.38
N PRO A 217 -61.76 10.81 9.15
CA PRO A 217 -62.69 11.84 8.75
C PRO A 217 -64.05 11.23 8.41
N THR A 218 -64.95 11.08 9.37
CA THR A 218 -66.37 10.85 9.09
C THR A 218 -67.12 12.18 9.08
N ILE A 219 -67.32 12.74 7.90
CA ILE A 219 -68.14 13.94 7.71
C ILE A 219 -69.61 13.50 7.73
N ILE A 220 -70.32 13.72 8.83
CA ILE A 220 -71.76 13.47 8.93
C ILE A 220 -72.48 14.57 8.15
N GLN A 221 -73.06 14.23 6.99
CA GLN A 221 -73.89 15.16 6.23
C GLN A 221 -75.22 15.40 6.95
N SER A 222 -75.70 16.64 6.99
CA SER A 222 -76.97 16.98 7.62
C SER A 222 -78.17 16.50 6.79
N GLU A 223 -79.26 16.10 7.45
CA GLU A 223 -80.49 15.62 6.79
C GLU A 223 -81.05 16.63 5.76
N ARG A 224 -80.87 17.93 6.03
CA ARG A 224 -81.32 19.02 5.15
C ARG A 224 -80.63 19.03 3.77
N VAL A 225 -79.33 18.71 3.72
CA VAL A 225 -78.57 18.63 2.46
C VAL A 225 -79.09 17.48 1.59
N GLN A 226 -79.56 16.39 2.19
CA GLN A 226 -80.13 15.25 1.47
C GLN A 226 -81.53 15.57 0.91
N VAL A 227 -82.36 16.27 1.69
CA VAL A 227 -83.73 16.67 1.29
C VAL A 227 -83.71 17.69 0.15
N GLU A 228 -82.86 18.72 0.22
CA GLU A 228 -82.83 19.80 -0.78
C GLU A 228 -82.11 19.41 -2.10
N LYS A 229 -81.36 18.30 -2.12
CA LYS A 229 -80.70 17.78 -3.34
C LYS A 229 -81.71 17.15 -4.33
N GLN A 230 -82.88 16.75 -3.85
CA GLN A 230 -83.94 16.21 -4.69
C GLN A 230 -84.74 17.36 -5.30
N VAL A 231 -84.53 17.63 -6.59
CA VAL A 231 -85.32 18.64 -7.32
C VAL A 231 -86.78 18.18 -7.36
N PRO A 232 -87.75 19.00 -6.90
CA PRO A 232 -89.16 18.64 -6.96
C PRO A 232 -89.60 18.54 -8.43
N LEU A 233 -90.29 17.45 -8.78
CA LEU A 233 -90.78 17.18 -10.15
C LEU A 233 -91.93 18.10 -10.60
N PHE A 234 -92.46 18.93 -9.70
CA PHE A 234 -93.63 19.80 -9.95
C PHE A 234 -93.32 21.24 -9.52
N SER A 235 -93.53 22.19 -10.43
CA SER A 235 -93.19 23.62 -10.30
C SER A 235 -94.24 24.46 -9.55
N GLU A 236 -95.09 23.85 -8.72
CA GLU A 236 -96.19 24.52 -8.00
C GLU A 236 -96.15 24.21 -6.49
N MET A 237 -95.01 24.47 -5.85
CA MET A 237 -94.92 24.51 -4.39
C MET A 237 -94.44 25.89 -3.92
N PRO A 238 -95.00 26.45 -2.83
CA PRO A 238 -94.61 27.76 -2.33
C PRO A 238 -93.15 27.73 -1.87
N ASP A 239 -92.39 28.76 -2.26
CA ASP A 239 -91.00 28.97 -1.89
C ASP A 239 -90.82 28.79 -0.37
N SER A 240 -89.95 27.86 0.02
CA SER A 240 -89.42 27.83 1.38
C SER A 240 -88.80 29.20 1.70
N PRO A 241 -89.03 29.78 2.88
CA PRO A 241 -88.53 31.12 3.23
C PRO A 241 -87.00 31.20 3.35
N LEU A 242 -86.30 30.08 3.20
CA LEU A 242 -84.85 29.97 3.31
C LEU A 242 -84.23 29.66 1.94
N PRO A 243 -83.15 30.37 1.55
CA PRO A 243 -82.45 30.08 0.32
C PRO A 243 -81.89 28.64 0.33
N PRO A 244 -81.94 27.92 -0.79
CA PRO A 244 -81.55 26.51 -0.85
C PRO A 244 -80.03 26.33 -0.86
N LEU A 245 -79.56 25.22 -0.26
CA LEU A 245 -78.13 24.94 -0.07
C LEU A 245 -77.37 24.61 -1.36
N HIS A 246 -78.07 24.35 -2.48
CA HIS A 246 -77.43 24.17 -3.80
C HIS A 246 -76.83 25.47 -4.37
N LEU A 247 -77.15 26.63 -3.79
CA LEU A 247 -76.49 27.89 -4.11
C LEU A 247 -75.06 27.95 -3.58
N LEU A 248 -74.67 27.03 -2.71
CA LEU A 248 -73.30 26.88 -2.21
C LEU A 248 -72.53 25.90 -3.09
N ASP A 249 -71.29 26.26 -3.39
CA ASP A 249 -70.37 25.34 -4.06
C ASP A 249 -70.09 24.11 -3.19
N ALA A 250 -70.07 22.93 -3.79
CA ALA A 250 -69.74 21.70 -3.08
C ALA A 250 -68.30 21.74 -2.56
N ALA A 251 -68.08 21.29 -1.33
CA ALA A 251 -66.73 21.17 -0.76
C ALA A 251 -65.87 20.24 -1.62
N THR A 252 -64.67 20.69 -1.95
CA THR A 252 -63.69 19.89 -2.69
C THR A 252 -63.23 18.71 -1.83
N VAL A 253 -63.34 17.48 -2.35
CA VAL A 253 -63.08 16.23 -1.61
C VAL A 253 -61.58 15.99 -1.38
N HIS A 254 -60.70 16.77 -2.00
CA HIS A 254 -59.25 16.63 -1.87
C HIS A 254 -58.74 17.34 -0.61
N VAL A 255 -58.77 16.62 0.52
CA VAL A 255 -57.88 16.93 1.65
C VAL A 255 -56.61 16.11 1.43
N GLU A 256 -55.56 16.76 0.93
CA GLU A 256 -54.25 16.13 0.75
C GLU A 256 -53.64 15.88 2.14
N SER A 257 -53.93 14.73 2.72
CA SER A 257 -53.35 14.33 4.00
C SER A 257 -51.91 13.89 3.79
N LEU A 258 -50.98 14.49 4.55
CA LEU A 258 -49.56 14.10 4.54
C LEU A 258 -49.40 12.62 4.89
N SER A 259 -48.47 11.94 4.21
CA SER A 259 -48.13 10.55 4.53
C SER A 259 -47.49 10.46 5.93
N PRO A 260 -47.68 9.34 6.66
CA PRO A 260 -47.13 9.17 8.01
C PRO A 260 -45.60 9.26 8.03
N GLU A 261 -44.92 8.79 6.97
CA GLU A 261 -43.46 8.89 6.83
C GLU A 261 -43.00 10.36 6.73
N THR A 262 -43.76 11.20 6.04
CA THR A 262 -43.48 12.64 5.95
C THR A 262 -43.65 13.31 7.32
N LEU A 263 -44.68 12.94 8.07
CA LEU A 263 -44.91 13.48 9.42
C LEU A 263 -43.79 13.08 10.39
N GLU A 264 -43.31 11.84 10.33
CA GLU A 264 -42.18 11.37 11.14
C GLU A 264 -40.88 12.10 10.76
N PHE A 265 -40.61 12.26 9.46
CA PHE A 265 -39.46 13.00 8.97
C PHE A 265 -39.48 14.45 9.46
N THR A 266 -40.61 15.15 9.30
CA THR A 266 -40.77 16.52 9.78
C THR A 266 -40.64 16.60 11.30
N SER A 267 -41.13 15.61 12.05
CA SER A 267 -40.97 15.53 13.51
C SER A 267 -39.49 15.50 13.92
N ARG A 268 -38.69 14.60 13.32
CA ARG A 268 -37.23 14.53 13.57
C ARG A 268 -36.50 15.81 13.16
N LEU A 269 -36.97 16.44 12.07
CA LEU A 269 -36.41 17.68 11.58
C LEU A 269 -36.66 18.83 12.58
N ILE A 270 -37.86 18.92 13.16
CA ILE A 270 -38.19 19.88 14.22
C ILE A 270 -37.29 19.69 15.44
N GLU A 271 -37.11 18.46 15.93
CA GLU A 271 -36.22 18.18 17.08
C GLU A 271 -34.78 18.62 16.79
N ARG A 272 -34.26 18.29 15.61
CA ARG A 272 -32.90 18.68 15.19
C ARG A 272 -32.75 20.19 15.12
N LYS A 273 -33.75 20.90 14.58
CA LYS A 273 -33.70 22.36 14.47
C LYS A 273 -33.84 23.06 15.81
N LEU A 274 -34.67 22.57 16.72
CA LEU A 274 -34.73 23.09 18.08
C LEU A 274 -33.40 22.89 18.81
N ALA A 275 -32.74 21.74 18.63
CA ALA A 275 -31.43 21.46 19.20
C ALA A 275 -30.34 22.41 18.69
N GLU A 276 -30.38 22.85 17.42
CA GLU A 276 -29.46 23.86 16.86
C GLU A 276 -29.58 25.21 17.60
N PHE A 277 -30.76 25.56 18.13
CA PHE A 277 -31.00 26.75 18.96
C PHE A 277 -30.76 26.51 20.46
N ASN A 278 -30.12 25.40 20.82
CA ASN A 278 -29.86 25.00 22.20
C ASN A 278 -31.14 24.76 23.03
N VAL A 279 -32.23 24.39 22.35
CA VAL A 279 -33.51 24.02 22.98
C VAL A 279 -33.74 22.52 22.78
N GLN A 280 -33.60 21.74 23.85
CA GLN A 280 -33.88 20.30 23.80
C GLN A 280 -35.37 20.05 24.02
N ALA A 281 -36.04 19.48 23.04
CA ALA A 281 -37.45 19.10 23.09
C ALA A 281 -37.70 17.85 22.25
N HIS A 282 -38.74 17.10 22.59
CA HIS A 282 -39.16 15.87 21.92
C HIS A 282 -40.56 16.00 21.35
N VAL A 283 -40.80 15.46 20.15
CA VAL A 283 -42.14 15.45 19.54
C VAL A 283 -42.89 14.20 20.01
N VAL A 284 -44.01 14.41 20.71
CA VAL A 284 -44.83 13.34 21.30
C VAL A 284 -45.90 12.86 20.32
N ALA A 285 -46.54 13.80 19.60
CA ALA A 285 -47.61 13.49 18.67
C ALA A 285 -47.64 14.48 17.49
N ALA A 286 -48.17 14.01 16.35
CA ALA A 286 -48.41 14.82 15.16
C ALA A 286 -49.87 14.67 14.71
N LEU A 287 -50.63 15.77 14.75
CA LEU A 287 -52.05 15.82 14.45
C LEU A 287 -52.26 16.62 13.15
N PRO A 288 -52.39 15.95 11.99
CA PRO A 288 -52.61 16.63 10.72
C PRO A 288 -54.03 17.22 10.67
N GLY A 289 -54.12 18.50 10.29
CA GLY A 289 -55.37 19.18 10.03
C GLY A 289 -55.45 19.68 8.58
N PRO A 290 -56.58 20.29 8.16
CA PRO A 290 -56.80 20.68 6.77
C PRO A 290 -55.83 21.75 6.25
N VAL A 291 -55.39 22.66 7.12
CA VAL A 291 -54.49 23.79 6.75
C VAL A 291 -53.15 23.71 7.49
N ILE A 292 -53.16 23.19 8.72
CA ILE A 292 -51.99 23.12 9.59
C ILE A 292 -51.86 21.72 10.18
N THR A 293 -50.63 21.30 10.45
CA THR A 293 -50.33 20.11 11.25
C THR A 293 -49.86 20.57 12.62
N ARG A 294 -50.51 20.11 13.68
CA ARG A 294 -50.12 20.42 15.06
C ARG A 294 -49.14 19.35 15.56
N TYR A 295 -47.93 19.77 15.90
CA TYR A 295 -46.94 18.92 16.55
C TYR A 295 -46.94 19.21 18.06
N GLU A 296 -47.20 18.20 18.86
CA GLU A 296 -47.15 18.30 20.32
C GLU A 296 -45.72 18.00 20.78
N ILE A 297 -45.11 18.97 21.48
CA ILE A 297 -43.72 18.90 21.91
C ILE A 297 -43.61 18.90 23.43
N GLU A 298 -42.74 18.04 23.95
CA GLU A 298 -42.37 17.99 25.35
C GLU A 298 -40.95 18.58 25.51
N PRO A 299 -40.81 19.78 26.10
CA PRO A 299 -39.50 20.38 26.33
C PRO A 299 -38.76 19.69 27.49
N ALA A 300 -37.43 19.60 27.40
CA ALA A 300 -36.60 19.08 28.48
C ALA A 300 -36.70 19.95 29.74
N SER A 301 -36.42 19.35 30.91
CA SER A 301 -36.46 20.05 32.20
C SER A 301 -35.58 21.30 32.20
N GLY A 302 -36.18 22.47 32.43
CA GLY A 302 -35.48 23.76 32.50
C GLY A 302 -35.64 24.65 31.27
N VAL A 303 -36.19 24.15 30.16
CA VAL A 303 -36.56 24.97 29.00
C VAL A 303 -37.88 25.69 29.27
N LYS A 304 -37.91 27.02 29.09
CA LYS A 304 -39.14 27.82 29.26
C LYS A 304 -39.93 27.86 27.97
N GLY A 305 -41.25 27.72 28.02
CA GLY A 305 -42.11 27.81 26.83
C GLY A 305 -41.95 29.14 26.05
N SER A 306 -41.66 30.25 26.75
CA SER A 306 -41.40 31.54 26.10
C SER A 306 -40.16 31.54 25.20
N GLN A 307 -39.16 30.72 25.49
CA GLN A 307 -37.96 30.58 24.64
C GLN A 307 -38.34 29.99 23.28
N ILE A 308 -39.24 29.00 23.26
CA ILE A 308 -39.71 28.37 22.02
C ILE A 308 -40.57 29.35 21.21
N VAL A 309 -41.49 30.06 21.87
CA VAL A 309 -42.35 31.06 21.20
C VAL A 309 -41.52 32.16 20.54
N ASN A 310 -40.45 32.62 21.21
CA ASN A 310 -39.56 33.64 20.65
C ASN A 310 -38.76 33.15 19.42
N LEU A 311 -38.53 31.84 19.32
CA LEU A 311 -37.82 31.23 18.20
C LEU A 311 -38.73 30.91 17.01
N ALA A 312 -40.05 31.09 17.11
CA ALA A 312 -41.01 30.65 16.08
C ALA A 312 -40.69 31.17 14.67
N LYS A 313 -40.24 32.43 14.54
CA LYS A 313 -39.90 33.03 13.24
C LYS A 313 -38.60 32.44 12.65
N ASP A 314 -37.61 32.18 13.49
CA ASP A 314 -36.35 31.57 13.06
C ASP A 314 -36.51 30.09 12.76
N LEU A 315 -37.34 29.40 13.53
CA LEU A 315 -37.71 28.01 13.28
C LEU A 315 -38.51 27.89 11.98
N ALA A 316 -39.46 28.79 11.71
CA ALA A 316 -40.20 28.81 10.44
C ALA A 316 -39.25 28.93 9.24
N ARG A 317 -38.28 29.83 9.33
CA ARG A 317 -37.23 30.00 8.32
C ARG A 317 -36.36 28.74 8.16
N ALA A 318 -35.99 28.09 9.27
CA ALA A 318 -35.18 26.88 9.24
C ALA A 318 -35.92 25.65 8.67
N LEU A 319 -37.23 25.56 8.86
CA LEU A 319 -38.09 24.51 8.31
C LEU A 319 -38.61 24.82 6.90
N SER A 320 -38.28 26.01 6.35
CA SER A 320 -38.80 26.49 5.06
C SER A 320 -40.33 26.55 4.99
N VAL A 321 -40.96 26.92 6.11
CA VAL A 321 -42.41 27.15 6.22
C VAL A 321 -42.70 28.65 6.38
N VAL A 322 -43.88 29.08 5.93
CA VAL A 322 -44.26 30.51 5.94
C VAL A 322 -44.35 31.06 7.36
N SER A 323 -44.92 30.28 8.29
CA SER A 323 -45.02 30.66 9.71
C SER A 323 -45.25 29.43 10.58
N ILE A 324 -44.91 29.55 11.86
CA ILE A 324 -45.20 28.58 12.93
C ILE A 324 -45.91 29.33 14.06
N ARG A 325 -46.88 28.68 14.70
CA ARG A 325 -47.67 29.23 15.80
C ARG A 325 -47.68 28.28 16.98
#